data_AF-M6ADT0-F1
#
_entry.id   AF-M6ADT0-F1
#
_cell.length_a   1.000
_cell.length_b   1.000
_cell.length_c   1.000
_cell.angle_alpha   90.00
_cell.angle_beta   90.00
_cell.angle_gamma   90.00
#
_symmetry.space_group_name_H-M   'P 1'
#
loop_
_entity.id
_entity.type
_entity.pdbx_description
1 polymer ?
#
loop_
_entity_poly.entity_id
_entity_poly.type
_entity_poly.pdbx_seq_one_letter_code
_entity_poly.pdbx_strand_id
1 'polypeptide(L)' 'MKNYGIQGSVTIRGWLKKYGTNHLMSKIVKVETENELNPFKEAEKKI' A
#
# COMPACT_ATOMS: atom_id res chain seq x y z
N MET A 1 11.38 -20.11 -12.33
CA MET A 1 11.29 -18.70 -12.79
C MET A 1 11.70 -18.48 -14.25
N LYS A 2 12.47 -19.37 -14.90
CA LYS A 2 12.93 -19.15 -16.29
C LYS A 2 11.85 -19.30 -17.38
N ASN A 3 10.73 -19.96 -17.10
CA ASN A 3 9.76 -20.32 -18.15
C ASN A 3 8.79 -19.20 -18.54
N TYR A 4 8.65 -18.15 -17.70
CA TYR A 4 7.64 -17.10 -17.90
C TYR A 4 8.18 -15.68 -17.77
N GLY A 5 9.51 -15.50 -17.65
CA GLY A 5 10.11 -14.17 -17.48
C GLY A 5 9.72 -13.44 -16.19
N ILE A 6 9.18 -14.15 -15.19
CA ILE A 6 8.77 -13.54 -13.92
C ILE A 6 10.04 -13.29 -13.10
N GLN A 7 10.45 -12.01 -13.03
CA GLN A 7 11.64 -11.55 -12.31
C GLN A 7 11.57 -11.79 -10.80
N GLY A 8 10.37 -11.92 -10.23
CA GLY A 8 10.17 -12.26 -8.83
C GLY A 8 8.91 -11.63 -8.24
N SER A 9 8.93 -11.45 -6.92
CA SER A 9 7.80 -10.93 -6.15
C SER A 9 7.37 -9.52 -6.56
N VAL A 10 8.27 -8.70 -7.09
CA VAL A 10 7.99 -7.35 -7.59
C VAL A 10 7.03 -7.38 -8.78
N THR A 11 7.25 -8.29 -9.73
CA THR A 11 6.39 -8.46 -10.91
C THR A 11 4.99 -8.88 -10.51
N ILE A 12 4.88 -9.86 -9.60
CA ILE A 12 3.60 -10.35 -9.07
C ILE A 12 2.86 -9.24 -8.31
N ARG A 13 3.56 -8.46 -7.48
CA ARG A 13 2.98 -7.31 -6.76
C ARG A 13 2.47 -6.23 -7.72
N GLY A 14 3.19 -5.98 -8.81
CA GLY A 14 2.76 -5.06 -9.87
C GLY A 14 1.45 -5.50 -10.54
N TRP A 15 1.31 -6.79 -10.84
CA TRP A 15 0.06 -7.34 -11.38
C TRP A 15 -1.09 -7.31 -10.39
N LEU A 16 -0.84 -7.64 -9.12
CA LEU A 16 -1.84 -7.52 -8.06
C LEU A 16 -2.32 -6.07 -7.89
N LYS A 17 -1.43 -5.09 -8.00
CA LYS A 17 -1.80 -3.66 -7.96
C LYS A 17 -2.61 -3.23 -9.19
N LYS A 18 -2.27 -3.73 -10.37
CA LYS A 18 -2.86 -3.29 -11.64
C LYS A 18 -4.17 -4.00 -11.99
N TYR A 19 -4.25 -5.29 -11.68
CA TYR A 19 -5.33 -6.18 -12.11
C TYR A 19 -5.99 -6.94 -10.95
N GLY A 20 -5.32 -7.00 -9.79
CA GLY A 20 -5.85 -7.69 -8.62
C GLY A 20 -6.89 -6.86 -7.90
N THR A 21 -7.77 -7.55 -7.20
CA THR A 21 -8.74 -6.94 -6.28
C THR A 21 -8.01 -6.48 -5.02
N ASN A 22 -8.44 -5.35 -4.43
CA ASN A 22 -7.83 -4.76 -3.23
C ASN A 22 -7.66 -5.74 -2.04
N HIS A 23 -8.49 -6.79 -1.96
CA HIS A 23 -8.44 -7.80 -0.90
C HIS A 23 -7.30 -8.83 -1.06
N LEU A 24 -6.68 -8.92 -2.23
CA LEU A 24 -5.54 -9.82 -2.48
C LEU A 24 -4.20 -9.18 -2.10
N MET A 25 -4.17 -7.86 -1.92
CA MET A 25 -3.04 -7.18 -1.33
C MET A 25 -3.18 -7.20 0.19
N SER A 26 -2.11 -7.58 0.89
CA SER A 26 -1.99 -7.35 2.33
C SER A 26 -1.90 -5.85 2.60
N LYS A 27 -3.05 -5.18 2.65
CA LYS A 27 -3.13 -3.77 2.97
C LYS A 27 -3.14 -3.63 4.49
N ILE A 28 -2.06 -3.10 5.04
CA ILE A 28 -2.06 -2.62 6.42
C ILE A 28 -2.86 -1.33 6.41
N VAL A 29 -4.08 -1.36 6.96
CA VAL A 29 -4.93 -0.18 7.11
C VAL A 29 -4.66 0.42 8.49
N LYS A 30 -4.10 1.63 8.52
CA LYS A 30 -4.06 2.44 9.75
C LYS A 30 -5.44 3.05 9.93
N VAL A 31 -6.15 2.65 10.99
CA VAL A 31 -7.41 3.27 11.40
C VAL A 31 -7.03 4.45 12.30
N GLU A 32 -7.35 5.67 11.89
CA GLU A 32 -7.19 6.85 12.74
C GLU A 32 -8.51 7.10 13.49
N THR A 33 -8.44 7.20 14.81
CA THR A 33 -9.58 7.59 15.65
C THR A 33 -9.65 9.11 15.78
N GLU A 34 -10.83 9.68 16.05
CA GLU A 34 -11.04 11.14 16.10
C GLU A 34 -10.10 11.88 17.08
N ASN A 35 -9.60 11.17 18.10
CA ASN A 35 -8.69 11.70 19.12
C ASN A 35 -7.20 11.44 18.85
N GLU A 36 -6.85 10.72 17.77
CA GLU A 36 -5.46 10.51 17.40
C GLU A 36 -4.91 11.75 16.68
N LEU A 37 -4.03 12.47 17.36
CA LEU A 37 -3.25 13.54 16.75
C LEU A 37 -2.41 12.96 15.61
N ASN A 38 -2.74 13.35 14.38
CA ASN A 38 -1.93 13.02 13.22
C ASN A 38 -0.82 14.08 13.09
N PRO A 39 0.45 13.75 13.41
CA PRO A 39 1.55 14.72 13.40
C PRO A 39 1.79 15.31 12.01
N PHE A 40 1.39 14.64 10.93
CA PHE A 40 1.47 15.17 9.58
C PHE A 40 0.44 16.29 9.34
N LYS A 41 -0.82 16.09 9.78
CA LYS A 41 -1.85 17.15 9.70
C LYS A 41 -1.50 18.36 10.55
N GLU A 42 -0.85 18.13 11.70
CA GLU A 42 -0.42 19.23 12.57
C GLU A 42 0.77 19.99 11.97
N ALA A 43 1.68 19.30 11.27
CA ALA A 43 2.77 19.93 10.53
C ALA A 43 2.27 20.76 9.34
N GLU A 44 1.27 20.28 8.59
CA GLU A 44 0.64 21.05 7.50
C GLU A 44 -0.03 22.35 7.98
N LYS A 45 -0.61 22.36 9.18
CA LYS A 45 -1.22 23.57 9.77
C LYS A 45 -0.21 24.63 10.21
N LYS A 46 1.07 24.29 10.33
CA LYS A 46 2.15 25.19 10.80
C LYS A 46 2.91 25.88 9.65
N ILE A 47 2.48 25.67 8.41
CA ILE A 47 2.99 26.32 7.19
C ILE A 47 1.96 27.35 6.74
#